data_AF-A0A8S1SLB4-F1
#
_entry.id   AF-A0A8S1SLB4-F1
#
_cell.length_a   1.000
_cell.length_b   1.000
_cell.length_c   1.000
_cell.angle_alpha   90.00
_cell.angle_beta   90.00
_cell.angle_gamma   90.00
#
_symmetry.space_group_name_H-M   'P 1'
#
loop_
_entity.id
_entity.type
_entity.pdbx_description
1 polymer ?
#
loop_
_entity_poly.entity_id
_entity_poly.type
_entity_poly.pdbx_seq_one_letter_code
_entity_poly.pdbx_strand_id
1 'polypeptide(L)'
;MNCTYHFKSPISMICIAPHKCQRKLCVQCLYDHGVDIIKTVPIEKFQKMAMQKLKDTKLDEISKLTQQRMAFKVLLSQTEQMLKKILEELSQSIKSVYDWIEKENQSFINIINKNINLVESSYIDIEKLVNIEEGSTLNDWNAEKNSYMIEQDKKKNWWGQHIQAFIEKSKNGIEQIQSLYNDEEEYQM
;
A
#
# COMPACT_ATOMS: atom_id res chain seq x y z
N MET A 1 42.80 20.93 23.63
CA MET A 1 43.25 19.51 23.68
C MET A 1 44.71 19.46 23.26
N ASN A 2 45.57 18.80 24.03
CA ASN A 2 47.01 18.75 23.74
C ASN A 2 47.34 17.60 22.78
N CYS A 3 48.43 17.75 22.03
CA CYS A 3 48.93 16.71 21.15
C CYS A 3 49.47 15.51 21.96
N THR A 4 49.20 14.30 21.48
CA THR A 4 49.64 13.05 22.11
C THR A 4 51.16 12.86 22.05
N TYR A 5 51.81 13.37 21.00
CA TYR A 5 53.27 13.27 20.82
C TYR A 5 54.01 14.50 21.35
N HIS A 6 53.34 15.65 21.40
CA HIS A 6 53.88 16.91 21.87
C HIS A 6 53.01 17.45 23.01
N PHE A 7 53.18 16.89 24.21
CA PHE A 7 52.27 17.06 25.36
C PHE A 7 52.08 18.51 25.85
N LYS A 8 53.02 19.41 25.56
CA LYS A 8 52.92 20.86 25.83
C LYS A 8 52.30 21.68 24.69
N SER A 9 52.09 21.06 23.53
CA SER A 9 51.64 21.73 22.32
C SER A 9 50.15 21.49 22.10
N PRO A 10 49.31 22.54 22.06
CA PRO A 10 47.89 22.39 21.76
C PRO A 10 47.70 21.97 20.30
N ILE A 11 46.67 21.15 20.05
CA ILE A 11 46.19 20.87 18.70
C ILE A 11 45.46 22.12 18.21
N SER A 12 45.88 22.65 17.06
CA SER A 12 45.31 23.86 16.47
C SER A 12 44.86 23.69 15.02
N MET A 13 45.31 22.62 14.34
CA MET A 13 45.10 22.41 12.90
C MET A 13 44.53 21.02 12.61
N ILE A 14 43.78 20.92 11.50
CA ILE A 14 43.24 19.69 10.95
C ILE A 14 43.77 19.51 9.52
N CYS A 15 44.37 18.36 9.23
CA CYS A 15 44.72 17.95 7.86
C CYS A 15 43.48 17.48 7.10
N ILE A 16 43.19 18.06 5.93
CA ILE A 16 42.04 17.71 5.07
C ILE A 16 42.42 17.08 3.72
N ALA A 17 43.69 16.74 3.52
CA ALA A 17 44.15 16.07 2.29
C ALA A 17 43.61 14.62 2.17
N PRO A 18 43.50 14.06 0.95
CA PRO A 18 42.88 12.74 0.72
C PRO A 18 43.83 11.56 1.00
N HIS A 19 44.50 11.54 2.16
CA HIS A 19 45.37 10.43 2.59
C HIS A 19 45.09 9.99 4.04
N LYS A 20 45.45 8.77 4.41
CA LYS A 20 45.26 8.28 5.79
C LYS A 20 46.39 8.81 6.69
N CYS A 21 46.06 9.60 7.72
CA CYS A 21 47.03 10.12 8.69
C CYS A 21 46.39 10.51 10.03
N GLN A 22 47.22 10.85 11.01
CA GLN A 22 46.77 11.55 12.21
C GLN A 22 46.30 12.96 11.83
N ARG A 23 44.98 13.15 11.77
CA ARG A 23 44.38 14.39 11.22
C ARG A 23 44.53 15.61 12.12
N LYS A 24 44.65 15.40 13.44
CA LYS A 24 44.77 16.43 14.47
C LYS A 24 46.24 16.81 14.65
N LEU A 25 46.60 18.03 14.29
CA LEU A 25 47.99 18.49 14.26
C LEU A 25 48.20 19.65 15.23
N CYS A 26 49.24 19.56 16.07
CA CYS A 26 49.88 20.76 16.63
C CYS A 26 50.87 21.32 15.61
N VAL A 27 51.46 22.49 15.91
CA VAL A 27 52.40 23.16 15.00
C VAL A 27 53.61 22.29 14.64
N GLN A 28 54.16 21.54 15.61
CA GLN A 28 55.28 20.64 15.37
C GLN A 28 54.88 19.47 14.46
N CYS A 29 53.77 18.79 14.78
CA CYS A 29 53.25 17.74 13.92
C CYS A 29 52.93 18.25 12.51
N LEU A 30 52.46 19.49 12.34
CA LEU A 30 52.20 20.06 11.02
C LEU A 30 53.47 20.15 10.17
N TYR A 31 54.56 20.62 10.77
CA TYR A 31 55.86 20.72 10.11
C TYR A 31 56.38 19.34 9.68
N ASP A 32 56.34 18.37 10.61
CA ASP A 32 56.82 17.00 10.35
C ASP A 32 55.93 16.24 9.37
N HIS A 33 54.62 16.56 9.35
CA HIS A 33 53.64 15.90 8.48
C HIS A 33 53.84 16.23 7.00
N GLY A 34 54.56 17.31 6.68
CA GLY A 34 55.01 17.62 5.31
C GLY A 34 53.89 17.84 4.29
N VAL A 35 52.66 18.07 4.74
CA VAL A 35 51.50 18.33 3.89
C VAL A 35 51.42 19.82 3.59
N ASP A 36 51.06 20.16 2.35
CA ASP A 36 50.80 21.52 1.92
C ASP A 36 49.87 22.25 2.91
N ILE A 37 50.28 23.44 3.35
CA ILE A 37 49.53 24.29 4.28
C ILE A 37 48.10 24.52 3.77
N ILE A 38 47.90 24.58 2.44
CA ILE A 38 46.59 24.73 1.79
C ILE A 38 45.63 23.56 2.12
N LYS A 39 46.16 22.38 2.41
CA LYS A 39 45.40 21.20 2.83
C LYS A 39 45.30 21.06 4.34
N THR A 40 45.57 22.13 5.08
CA THR A 40 45.42 22.18 6.53
C THR A 40 44.59 23.38 6.93
N VAL A 41 43.69 23.19 7.89
CA VAL A 41 42.76 24.23 8.32
C VAL A 41 42.77 24.36 9.83
N PRO A 42 42.64 25.59 10.38
CA PRO A 42 42.45 25.77 11.80
C PRO A 42 41.24 25.00 12.32
N ILE A 43 41.35 24.37 13.49
CA ILE A 43 40.30 23.52 14.06
C ILE A 43 38.96 24.27 14.22
N GLU A 44 39.03 25.55 14.58
CA GLU A 44 37.87 26.45 14.71
C GLU A 44 37.18 26.73 13.37
N LYS A 45 37.94 26.76 12.27
CA LYS A 45 37.40 26.92 10.91
C LYS A 45 36.87 25.61 10.36
N PHE A 46 37.50 24.48 10.70
CA PHE A 46 37.08 23.16 10.24
C PHE A 46 35.63 22.85 10.62
N GLN A 47 35.23 23.14 11.87
CA GLN A 47 33.85 22.95 12.29
C GLN A 47 32.87 23.78 11.44
N LYS A 48 33.18 25.05 11.17
CA LYS A 48 32.34 25.91 10.32
C LYS A 48 32.26 25.39 8.89
N MET A 49 33.37 24.92 8.32
CA MET A 49 33.40 24.32 6.98
C MET A 49 32.56 23.04 6.91
N ALA A 50 32.65 22.18 7.93
CA ALA A 50 31.84 20.98 8.02
C ALA A 50 30.34 21.32 8.13
N MET A 51 29.98 22.27 9.01
CA MET A 51 28.59 22.74 9.14
C MET A 51 28.06 23.37 7.86
N GLN A 52 28.86 24.17 7.16
CA GLN A 52 28.46 24.75 5.88
C GLN A 52 28.24 23.65 4.85
N LYS A 53 29.14 22.67 4.77
CA LYS A 53 29.00 21.55 3.83
C LYS A 53 27.75 20.71 4.13
N LEU A 54 27.42 20.48 5.40
CA LEU A 54 26.18 19.81 5.80
C LEU A 54 24.93 20.60 5.36
N LYS A 55 24.95 21.94 5.49
CA LYS A 55 23.89 22.83 5.01
C LYS A 55 23.78 22.84 3.49
N ASP A 56 24.90 22.89 2.78
CA ASP A 56 24.94 22.86 1.32
C ASP A 56 24.40 21.54 0.76
N THR A 57 24.63 20.43 1.48
CA THR A 57 24.06 19.11 1.15
C THR A 57 22.59 18.97 1.50
N LYS A 58 21.99 19.95 2.19
CA LYS A 58 20.57 19.96 2.57
C LYS A 58 20.13 18.70 3.32
N LEU A 59 21.03 18.11 4.11
CA LEU A 59 20.77 16.90 4.92
C LEU A 59 19.67 17.14 5.97
N ASP A 60 19.33 18.41 6.23
CA ASP A 60 18.28 18.87 7.12
C ASP A 60 16.89 19.01 6.45
N GLU A 61 16.73 18.64 5.17
CA GLU A 61 15.42 18.57 4.48
C GLU A 61 14.51 17.41 4.99
N ILE A 62 14.56 17.13 6.29
CA ILE A 62 13.67 16.21 7.03
C ILE A 62 12.19 16.53 6.75
N SER A 63 11.88 17.79 6.46
CA SER A 63 10.53 18.26 6.12
C SER A 63 9.99 17.61 4.83
N LYS A 64 10.81 17.45 3.78
CA LYS A 64 10.37 16.82 2.52
C LYS A 64 10.15 15.32 2.68
N LEU A 65 11.05 14.63 3.39
CA LEU A 65 10.88 13.21 3.72
C LEU A 65 9.62 12.98 4.56
N THR A 66 9.37 13.85 5.54
CA THR A 66 8.16 13.80 6.37
C THR A 66 6.90 14.01 5.52
N GLN A 67 6.92 14.98 4.60
CA GLN A 67 5.82 15.23 3.67
C GLN A 67 5.55 14.03 2.76
N GLN A 68 6.59 13.43 2.16
CA GLN A 68 6.44 12.23 1.32
C GLN A 68 5.87 11.05 2.10
N ARG A 69 6.37 10.79 3.32
CA ARG A 69 5.84 9.74 4.20
C ARG A 69 4.37 9.94 4.52
N MET A 70 3.98 11.18 4.83
CA MET A 70 2.58 11.52 5.08
C MET A 70 1.71 11.33 3.83
N ALA A 71 2.20 11.76 2.66
CA ALA A 71 1.48 11.59 1.40
C ALA A 71 1.20 10.11 1.09
N PHE A 72 2.20 9.23 1.25
CA PHE A 72 2.00 7.78 1.10
C PHE A 72 0.97 7.24 2.08
N LYS A 73 1.04 7.64 3.36
CA LYS A 73 0.09 7.18 4.38
C LYS A 73 -1.35 7.59 4.04
N VAL A 74 -1.55 8.82 3.58
CA VAL A 74 -2.86 9.32 3.15
C VAL A 74 -3.37 8.52 1.96
N LEU A 75 -2.54 8.32 0.93
CA LEU A 75 -2.92 7.57 -0.27
C LEU A 75 -3.34 6.14 0.07
N LEU A 76 -2.57 5.44 0.92
CA LEU A 76 -2.89 4.07 1.35
C LEU A 76 -4.21 4.02 2.13
N SER A 77 -4.42 4.95 3.05
CA SER A 77 -5.66 5.01 3.83
C SER A 77 -6.89 5.31 2.96
N GLN A 78 -6.75 6.22 1.99
CA GLN A 78 -7.83 6.50 1.02
C GLN A 78 -8.14 5.27 0.17
N THR A 79 -7.10 4.57 -0.29
CA THR A 79 -7.25 3.35 -1.10
C THR A 79 -7.97 2.26 -0.30
N GLU A 80 -7.59 2.04 0.96
CA GLU A 80 -8.25 1.08 1.85
C GLU A 80 -9.73 1.40 2.03
N GLN A 81 -10.07 2.66 2.29
CA GLN A 81 -11.47 3.10 2.46
C GLN A 81 -12.28 2.90 1.17
N MET A 82 -11.72 3.24 0.01
CA MET A 82 -12.39 3.04 -1.27
C MET A 82 -12.64 1.55 -1.54
N LEU A 83 -11.65 0.69 -1.30
CA LEU A 83 -11.80 -0.76 -1.45
C LEU A 83 -12.89 -1.30 -0.52
N LYS A 84 -12.90 -0.87 0.74
CA LYS A 84 -13.92 -1.28 1.71
C LYS A 84 -15.33 -0.91 1.22
N LYS A 85 -15.52 0.32 0.76
CA LYS A 85 -16.81 0.79 0.22
C LYS A 85 -17.26 -0.04 -0.99
N ILE A 86 -16.36 -0.28 -1.94
CA ILE A 86 -16.65 -1.09 -3.14
C ILE A 86 -17.06 -2.52 -2.73
N LEU A 87 -16.38 -3.12 -1.74
CA LEU A 87 -16.70 -4.44 -1.25
C LEU A 87 -18.07 -4.49 -0.55
N GLU A 88 -18.41 -3.47 0.23
CA GLU A 88 -19.73 -3.33 0.87
C GLU A 88 -20.84 -3.21 -0.18
N GLU A 89 -20.67 -2.34 -1.18
CA GLU A 89 -21.62 -2.15 -2.29
C GLU A 89 -21.81 -3.45 -3.11
N LEU A 90 -20.70 -4.13 -3.42
CA LEU A 90 -20.73 -5.41 -4.12
C LEU A 90 -21.48 -6.48 -3.31
N SER A 91 -21.18 -6.60 -2.01
CA SER A 91 -21.85 -7.55 -1.12
C SER A 91 -23.36 -7.28 -1.05
N GLN A 92 -23.75 -6.01 -0.95
CA GLN A 92 -25.16 -5.63 -0.92
C GLN A 92 -25.86 -5.95 -2.25
N SER A 93 -25.21 -5.67 -3.38
CA SER A 93 -25.75 -5.99 -4.71
C SER A 93 -25.94 -7.49 -4.89
N ILE A 94 -24.97 -8.32 -4.48
CA ILE A 94 -25.08 -9.79 -4.55
C ILE A 94 -26.27 -10.25 -3.71
N LYS A 95 -26.35 -9.78 -2.46
CA LYS A 95 -27.46 -10.11 -1.56
C LYS A 95 -28.81 -9.78 -2.17
N SER A 96 -28.98 -8.58 -2.73
CA SER A 96 -30.25 -8.17 -3.34
C SER A 96 -30.70 -9.07 -4.49
N VAL A 97 -29.77 -9.62 -5.28
CA VAL A 97 -30.13 -10.58 -6.34
C VAL A 97 -30.62 -11.89 -5.73
N TYR A 98 -29.94 -12.41 -4.70
CA TYR A 98 -30.36 -13.64 -4.03
C TYR A 98 -31.72 -13.46 -3.31
N ASP A 99 -31.90 -12.35 -2.59
CA ASP A 99 -33.16 -12.02 -1.92
C ASP A 99 -34.32 -11.93 -2.93
N TRP A 100 -34.07 -11.37 -4.11
CA TRP A 100 -35.07 -11.31 -5.19
C TRP A 100 -35.42 -12.71 -5.73
N ILE A 101 -34.42 -13.55 -6.02
CA ILE A 101 -34.64 -14.95 -6.46
C ILE A 101 -35.43 -15.74 -5.41
N GLU A 102 -35.08 -15.61 -4.14
CA GLU A 102 -35.78 -16.28 -3.05
C GLU A 102 -37.23 -15.80 -2.93
N LYS A 103 -37.44 -14.48 -2.98
CA LYS A 103 -38.79 -13.89 -2.94
C LYS A 103 -39.66 -14.39 -4.09
N GLU A 104 -39.11 -14.47 -5.30
CA GLU A 104 -39.85 -14.95 -6.47
C GLU A 104 -40.18 -16.43 -6.35
N ASN A 105 -39.22 -17.27 -5.93
CA ASN A 105 -39.46 -18.69 -5.63
C ASN A 105 -40.56 -18.87 -4.56
N GLN A 106 -40.52 -18.09 -3.49
CA GLN A 106 -41.53 -18.11 -2.44
C GLN A 106 -42.89 -17.65 -2.96
N SER A 107 -42.95 -16.75 -3.93
CA SER A 107 -44.22 -16.32 -4.53
C SER A 107 -44.94 -17.49 -5.20
N PHE A 108 -44.22 -18.32 -5.98
CA PHE A 108 -44.79 -19.51 -6.61
C PHE A 108 -45.25 -20.55 -5.58
N ILE A 109 -44.43 -20.81 -4.56
CA ILE A 109 -44.77 -21.75 -3.47
C ILE A 109 -46.01 -21.28 -2.71
N ASN A 110 -46.09 -19.98 -2.40
CA ASN A 110 -47.20 -19.43 -1.63
C ASN A 110 -48.53 -19.49 -2.38
N ILE A 111 -48.54 -19.31 -3.71
CA ILE A 111 -49.76 -19.41 -4.50
C ILE A 111 -50.34 -20.83 -4.41
N ILE A 112 -49.49 -21.86 -4.39
CA ILE A 112 -49.92 -23.27 -4.24
C ILE A 112 -50.36 -23.58 -2.81
N ASN A 113 -49.59 -23.14 -1.81
CA ASN A 113 -49.79 -23.56 -0.42
C ASN A 113 -50.85 -22.75 0.33
N LYS A 114 -51.16 -21.51 -0.07
CA LYS A 114 -52.12 -20.64 0.64
C LYS A 114 -53.55 -20.75 0.11
N ASN A 115 -53.76 -21.22 -1.11
CA ASN A 115 -55.08 -21.32 -1.74
C ASN A 115 -55.67 -22.74 -1.63
N ILE A 116 -56.03 -23.14 -0.41
CA ILE A 116 -56.70 -24.43 -0.15
C ILE A 116 -58.07 -24.48 -0.86
N ASN A 117 -58.72 -23.32 -1.06
CA ASN A 117 -59.93 -23.19 -1.86
C ASN A 117 -59.67 -22.31 -3.10
N LEU A 118 -59.37 -22.96 -4.23
CA LEU A 118 -59.12 -22.27 -5.51
C LEU A 118 -60.31 -21.41 -5.97
N VAL A 119 -61.55 -21.74 -5.54
CA VAL A 119 -62.76 -20.99 -5.90
C VAL A 119 -62.75 -19.56 -5.31
N GLU A 120 -62.05 -19.35 -4.20
CA GLU A 120 -61.94 -18.04 -3.53
C GLU A 120 -60.67 -17.26 -3.93
N SER A 121 -59.83 -17.84 -4.80
CA SER A 121 -58.59 -17.20 -5.24
C SER A 121 -58.86 -16.03 -6.17
N SER A 122 -57.97 -15.04 -6.18
CA SER A 122 -58.08 -13.94 -7.13
C SER A 122 -57.88 -14.44 -8.57
N TYR A 123 -58.49 -13.78 -9.56
CA TYR A 123 -58.26 -14.09 -10.97
C TYR A 123 -56.77 -14.05 -11.35
N ILE A 124 -55.97 -13.18 -10.72
CA ILE A 124 -54.53 -13.08 -10.93
C ILE A 124 -53.80 -14.33 -10.43
N ASP A 125 -54.20 -14.86 -9.27
CA ASP A 125 -53.59 -16.08 -8.72
C ASP A 125 -53.97 -17.32 -9.54
N ILE A 126 -55.22 -17.39 -10.01
CA ILE A 126 -55.68 -18.47 -10.90
C ILE A 126 -54.93 -18.43 -12.24
N GLU A 127 -54.78 -17.26 -12.85
CA GLU A 127 -54.01 -17.11 -14.10
C GLU A 127 -52.55 -17.54 -13.90
N LYS A 128 -51.92 -17.15 -12.78
CA LYS A 128 -50.57 -17.61 -12.44
C LYS A 128 -50.52 -19.13 -12.25
N LEU A 129 -51.52 -19.75 -11.61
CA LEU A 129 -51.60 -21.20 -11.45
C LEU A 129 -51.77 -21.93 -12.79
N VAL A 130 -52.58 -21.40 -13.70
CA VAL A 130 -52.73 -21.92 -15.07
C VAL A 130 -51.38 -21.85 -15.79
N ASN A 131 -50.71 -20.69 -15.76
CA ASN A 131 -49.41 -20.53 -16.40
C ASN A 131 -48.30 -21.39 -15.75
N ILE A 132 -48.44 -21.75 -14.47
CA ILE A 132 -47.58 -22.71 -13.77
C ILE A 132 -47.85 -24.14 -14.27
N GLU A 133 -49.13 -24.52 -14.42
CA GLU A 133 -49.54 -25.85 -14.90
C GLU A 133 -49.11 -26.09 -16.35
N GLU A 134 -49.31 -25.10 -17.22
CA GLU A 134 -48.85 -25.13 -18.61
C GLU A 134 -47.32 -25.14 -18.71
N GLY A 135 -46.61 -24.91 -17.60
CA GLY A 135 -45.18 -25.01 -17.46
C GLY A 135 -44.40 -23.85 -18.08
N SER A 136 -45.03 -22.98 -18.87
CA SER A 136 -44.38 -21.83 -19.53
C SER A 136 -43.72 -20.91 -18.50
N THR A 137 -44.44 -20.52 -17.45
CA THR A 137 -43.92 -19.58 -16.44
C THR A 137 -42.81 -20.19 -15.58
N LEU A 138 -42.93 -21.45 -15.16
CA LEU A 138 -41.90 -22.09 -14.34
C LEU A 138 -40.64 -22.43 -15.15
N ASN A 139 -40.79 -22.82 -16.41
CA ASN A 139 -39.65 -23.09 -17.28
C ASN A 139 -38.90 -21.81 -17.61
N ASP A 140 -39.61 -20.74 -17.96
CA ASP A 140 -39.02 -19.42 -18.22
C ASP A 140 -38.31 -18.89 -16.97
N TRP A 141 -38.95 -18.96 -15.80
CA TRP A 141 -38.32 -18.58 -14.53
C TRP A 141 -37.07 -19.41 -14.21
N ASN A 142 -37.13 -20.74 -14.40
CA ASN A 142 -35.98 -21.60 -14.14
C ASN A 142 -34.82 -21.30 -15.10
N ALA A 143 -35.11 -21.03 -16.37
CA ALA A 143 -34.11 -20.62 -17.35
C ALA A 143 -33.47 -19.27 -16.95
N GLU A 144 -34.29 -18.30 -16.54
CA GLU A 144 -33.83 -16.98 -16.11
C GLU A 144 -32.95 -17.07 -14.84
N LYS A 145 -33.43 -17.77 -13.81
CA LYS A 145 -32.67 -18.05 -12.58
C LYS A 145 -31.33 -18.71 -12.88
N ASN A 146 -31.31 -19.73 -13.73
CA ASN A 146 -30.08 -20.43 -14.10
C ASN A 146 -29.12 -19.50 -14.84
N SER A 147 -29.62 -18.66 -15.75
CA SER A 147 -28.83 -17.64 -16.43
C SER A 147 -28.16 -16.68 -15.43
N TYR A 148 -28.92 -16.17 -14.45
CA TYR A 148 -28.33 -15.32 -13.39
C TYR A 148 -27.28 -16.04 -12.57
N MET A 149 -27.51 -17.30 -12.18
CA MET A 149 -26.53 -18.08 -11.41
C MET A 149 -25.24 -18.31 -12.18
N ILE A 150 -25.34 -18.63 -13.48
CA ILE A 150 -24.18 -18.78 -14.37
C ILE A 150 -23.40 -17.47 -14.48
N GLU A 151 -24.09 -16.35 -14.72
CA GLU A 151 -23.45 -15.03 -14.81
C GLU A 151 -22.80 -14.60 -13.49
N GLN A 152 -23.42 -14.90 -12.35
CA GLN A 152 -22.81 -14.66 -11.04
C GLN A 152 -21.54 -15.49 -10.84
N ASP A 153 -21.54 -16.77 -11.22
CA ASP A 153 -20.35 -17.62 -11.08
C ASP A 153 -19.20 -17.13 -11.97
N LYS A 154 -19.50 -16.74 -13.22
CA LYS A 154 -18.51 -16.09 -14.10
C LYS A 154 -17.92 -14.84 -13.46
N LYS A 155 -18.77 -13.96 -12.92
CA LYS A 155 -18.34 -12.70 -12.27
C LYS A 155 -17.52 -12.97 -11.00
N LYS A 156 -17.90 -13.96 -10.20
CA LYS A 156 -17.15 -14.41 -9.02
C LYS A 156 -15.75 -14.90 -9.41
N ASN A 157 -15.66 -15.74 -10.43
CA ASN A 157 -14.38 -16.27 -10.91
C ASN A 157 -13.50 -15.15 -11.48
N TRP A 158 -14.07 -14.28 -12.30
CA TRP A 158 -13.38 -13.09 -12.82
C TRP A 158 -12.85 -12.20 -11.68
N TRP A 159 -13.70 -11.90 -10.69
CA TRP A 159 -13.31 -11.10 -9.53
C TRP A 159 -12.15 -11.74 -8.75
N GLY A 160 -12.22 -13.06 -8.51
CA GLY A 160 -11.16 -13.79 -7.83
C GLY A 160 -9.81 -13.67 -8.52
N GLN A 161 -9.78 -13.75 -9.85
CA GLN A 161 -8.56 -13.59 -10.64
C GLN A 161 -7.96 -12.18 -10.51
N HIS A 162 -8.80 -11.14 -10.58
CA HIS A 162 -8.35 -9.74 -10.46
C HIS A 162 -7.81 -9.43 -9.06
N ILE A 163 -8.48 -9.91 -8.01
CA ILE A 163 -8.00 -9.74 -6.64
C ILE A 163 -6.67 -10.44 -6.43
N GLN A 164 -6.51 -11.66 -6.94
CA GLN A 164 -5.25 -12.38 -6.83
C GLN A 164 -4.10 -11.62 -7.53
N ALA A 165 -4.32 -11.16 -8.76
CA ALA A 165 -3.33 -10.38 -9.50
C ALA A 165 -2.97 -9.07 -8.79
N PHE A 166 -3.97 -8.38 -8.21
CA PHE A 166 -3.75 -7.18 -7.42
C PHE A 166 -2.89 -7.46 -6.18
N ILE A 167 -3.19 -8.54 -5.45
CA ILE A 167 -2.43 -8.95 -4.26
C ILE A 167 -0.99 -9.27 -4.63
N GLU A 168 -0.75 -10.05 -5.67
CA GLU A 168 0.59 -10.43 -6.14
C GLU A 168 1.40 -9.20 -6.56
N LYS A 169 0.81 -8.31 -7.35
CA LYS A 169 1.47 -7.05 -7.75
C LYS A 169 1.81 -6.18 -6.55
N SER A 170 0.94 -6.14 -5.55
CA SER A 170 1.16 -5.39 -4.31
C SER A 170 2.30 -5.99 -3.48
N LYS A 171 2.36 -7.33 -3.35
CA LYS A 171 3.45 -8.03 -2.68
C LYS A 171 4.79 -7.77 -3.35
N ASN A 172 4.87 -7.88 -4.67
CA ASN A 172 6.09 -7.59 -5.42
C ASN A 172 6.55 -6.14 -5.20
N GLY A 173 5.63 -5.18 -5.15
CA GLY A 173 5.95 -3.79 -4.84
C GLY A 173 6.52 -3.60 -3.42
N ILE A 174 5.98 -4.31 -2.44
CA ILE A 174 6.50 -4.30 -1.06
C ILE A 174 7.92 -4.88 -1.02
N GLU A 175 8.16 -6.01 -1.67
CA GLU A 175 9.46 -6.66 -1.74
C GLU A 175 10.52 -5.76 -2.40
N GLN A 176 10.16 -5.09 -3.50
CA GLN A 176 11.04 -4.11 -4.17
C GLN A 176 11.37 -2.92 -3.28
N ILE A 177 10.43 -2.45 -2.45
CA ILE A 177 10.70 -1.37 -1.49
C ILE A 177 11.62 -1.88 -0.38
N GLN A 178 11.43 -3.12 0.08
CA GLN A 178 12.26 -3.72 1.13
C GLN A 178 13.69 -3.99 0.66
N SER A 179 13.89 -4.40 -0.60
CA SER A 179 15.23 -4.67 -1.13
C SER A 179 16.13 -3.43 -1.15
N LEU A 180 15.54 -2.23 -1.31
CA LEU A 180 16.29 -0.96 -1.23
C LEU A 180 17.00 -0.76 0.11
N TYR A 181 16.52 -1.38 1.19
CA TYR A 181 17.16 -1.31 2.51
C TYR A 181 18.25 -2.37 2.70
N ASN A 182 18.09 -3.55 2.10
CA ASN A 182 19.03 -4.66 2.28
C ASN A 182 20.33 -4.46 1.48
N ASP A 183 20.27 -3.81 0.31
CA ASP A 183 21.44 -3.51 -0.50
C ASP A 183 22.37 -2.45 0.16
N GLU A 184 21.85 -1.64 1.09
CA GLU A 184 22.66 -0.65 1.83
C GLU A 184 23.47 -1.27 2.99
N GLU A 185 23.04 -2.38 3.58
CA GLU A 185 23.78 -3.07 4.65
C GLU A 185 25.00 -3.84 4.10
N GLU A 186 24.93 -4.35 2.87
CA GLU A 186 26.02 -5.08 2.23
C GLU A 186 27.18 -4.17 1.78
N TYR A 187 26.90 -2.88 1.53
CA TYR A 187 27.92 -1.86 1.23
C TYR A 187 28.62 -1.27 2.47
N GLN A 188 28.11 -1.54 3.67
CA GLN A 188 28.69 -1.07 4.94
C GLN A 188 29.57 -2.11 5.66
N MET A 189 29.67 -3.35 5.14
CA MET A 189 30.62 -4.38 5.59
C MET A 189 31.88 -4.39 4.72
#